data_AF-A0A4V1QRQ4-F1
#
_entry.id   AF-A0A4V1QRQ4-F1
#
_cell.length_a   1.000
_cell.length_b   1.000
_cell.length_c   1.000
_cell.angle_alpha   90.00
_cell.angle_beta   90.00
_cell.angle_gamma   90.00
#
_symmetry.space_group_name_H-M   'P 1'
#
loop_
_entity.id
_entity.type
_entity.pdbx_description
1 polymer ?
#
loop_
_entity_poly.entity_id
_entity_poly.type
_entity_poly.pdbx_seq_one_letter_code
_entity_poly.pdbx_strand_id
1 'polypeptide(L)' 'MPSALSASIDARLAETDRLLATAYPGDDGSRQPVHTVYVPGDTITPDLPAVWGRAALAAAAS' A
#
# COMPACT_ATOMS: atom_id res chain seq x y z
N MET A 1 -5.72 20.89 -23.21
CA MET A 1 -6.89 21.09 -22.33
C MET A 1 -7.01 22.58 -22.03
N PRO A 2 -8.21 23.18 -21.99
CA PRO A 2 -8.39 24.59 -21.63
C PRO A 2 -7.94 24.83 -20.17
N SER A 3 -7.14 25.86 -19.92
CA SER A 3 -6.54 26.14 -18.60
C SER A 3 -7.58 26.35 -17.48
N ALA A 4 -8.73 26.94 -17.81
CA ALA A 4 -9.82 27.16 -16.87
C ALA A 4 -10.46 25.85 -16.37
N LEU A 5 -10.48 24.80 -17.19
CA LEU A 5 -10.98 23.49 -16.79
C LEU A 5 -10.03 22.84 -15.78
N SER A 6 -8.72 22.88 -16.04
CA SER A 6 -7.70 22.36 -15.12
C SER A 6 -7.78 23.05 -13.76
N ALA A 7 -7.84 24.38 -13.72
CA ALA A 7 -7.93 25.13 -12.46
C ALA A 7 -9.21 24.79 -11.65
N SER A 8 -10.34 24.57 -12.34
CA SER A 8 -11.59 24.14 -11.69
C SER A 8 -11.48 22.74 -11.08
N ILE A 9 -10.77 21.83 -11.75
CA ILE A 9 -10.50 20.49 -11.24
C ILE A 9 -9.57 20.56 -10.03
N ASP A 10 -8.46 21.30 -10.13
CA ASP A 10 -7.49 21.46 -9.03
C ASP A 10 -8.18 22.02 -7.77
N ALA A 11 -9.02 23.05 -7.92
CA ALA A 11 -9.76 23.61 -6.80
C ALA A 11 -10.71 22.60 -6.12
N ARG A 12 -11.28 21.66 -6.89
CA ARG A 12 -12.15 20.61 -6.36
C ARG A 12 -11.37 19.47 -5.70
N LEU A 13 -10.13 19.24 -6.10
CA LEU A 13 -9.27 18.18 -5.57
C LEU A 13 -8.45 18.62 -4.36
N ALA A 14 -8.25 19.92 -4.16
CA ALA A 14 -7.36 20.46 -3.11
C ALA A 14 -7.58 19.88 -1.70
N GLU A 15 -8.84 19.67 -1.28
CA GLU A 15 -9.12 19.08 0.04
C GLU A 15 -8.78 17.58 0.11
N THR A 16 -9.03 16.84 -0.97
CA THR A 16 -8.62 15.44 -1.10
C THR A 16 -7.10 15.33 -1.11
N ASP A 17 -6.40 16.22 -1.82
CA ASP A 17 -4.93 16.24 -1.85
C ASP A 17 -4.37 16.46 -0.44
N ARG A 18 -4.96 17.38 0.32
CA ARG A 18 -4.59 17.64 1.72
C ARG A 18 -4.84 16.42 2.62
N LEU A 19 -5.96 15.73 2.43
CA LEU A 19 -6.28 14.50 3.16
C LEU A 19 -5.26 13.41 2.83
N LEU A 20 -4.96 13.19 1.55
CA LEU A 20 -4.02 12.16 1.13
C LEU A 20 -2.60 12.46 1.63
N ALA A 21 -2.15 13.71 1.53
CA ALA A 21 -0.83 14.11 2.03
C ALA A 21 -0.63 13.86 3.53
N THR A 22 -1.72 13.86 4.32
CA THR A 22 -1.66 13.67 5.78
C THR A 22 -1.93 12.22 6.21
N ALA A 23 -2.90 11.55 5.59
CA ALA A 23 -3.26 10.17 5.92
C ALA A 23 -2.37 9.13 5.23
N TYR A 24 -1.80 9.48 4.08
CA TYR A 24 -1.00 8.62 3.22
C TYR A 24 0.23 9.40 2.72
N PRO A 25 1.20 9.72 3.61
CA PRO A 25 2.38 10.54 3.27
C PRO A 25 3.29 9.95 2.18
N GLY A 26 2.95 8.77 1.64
CA GLY A 26 3.73 8.02 0.67
C GLY A 26 4.74 7.11 1.35
N ASP A 27 5.54 6.45 0.52
CA ASP A 27 6.74 5.74 0.96
C ASP A 27 7.76 6.79 1.45
N ASP A 28 8.22 6.67 2.70
CA ASP A 28 9.27 7.54 3.27
C ASP A 28 10.67 7.22 2.71
N GLY A 29 10.74 6.31 1.73
CA GLY A 29 11.97 5.81 1.13
C GLY A 29 12.59 4.66 1.92
N SER A 30 12.02 4.30 3.08
CA SER A 30 12.32 3.02 3.71
C SER A 30 11.67 1.94 2.85
N ARG A 31 12.48 1.31 1.98
CA ARG A 31 12.00 0.18 1.20
C ARG A 31 11.56 -0.93 2.13
N GLN A 32 10.27 -1.00 2.43
CA GLN A 32 9.65 -2.22 2.88
C GLN A 32 9.49 -3.11 1.64
N PRO A 33 10.18 -4.25 1.56
CA PRO A 33 9.93 -5.17 0.47
C PRO A 33 8.50 -5.72 0.63
N VAL A 34 7.57 -5.16 -0.15
CA VAL A 34 6.24 -5.74 -0.27
C VAL A 34 6.37 -6.98 -1.12
N HIS A 35 6.39 -8.14 -0.47
CA HIS A 35 6.37 -9.43 -1.14
C HIS A 35 4.92 -9.84 -1.37
N THR A 36 4.43 -9.65 -2.58
CA THR A 36 3.16 -10.26 -3.01
C THR A 36 3.41 -11.72 -3.36
N VAL A 37 2.67 -12.62 -2.73
CA VAL A 37 2.71 -14.06 -3.01
C VAL A 37 1.32 -14.52 -3.42
N TYR A 38 1.25 -15.28 -4.49
CA TYR A 38 0.02 -15.94 -4.94
C TYR A 38 -0.03 -17.34 -4.35
N VAL A 39 -1.19 -17.70 -3.80
CA VAL A 39 -1.48 -19.06 -3.36
C VAL A 39 -2.75 -19.58 -4.04
N PRO A 40 -2.88 -20.91 -4.19
CA PRO A 40 -4.14 -21.53 -4.55
C PRO A 40 -5.26 -21.12 -3.58
N GLY A 41 -6.43 -20.77 -4.11
CA GLY A 41 -7.53 -20.23 -3.30
C GLY A 41 -8.07 -21.22 -2.25
N ASP A 42 -7.94 -22.52 -2.49
CA ASP A 42 -8.31 -23.60 -1.58
C ASP A 42 -7.35 -23.77 -0.39
N THR A 43 -6.19 -23.09 -0.43
CA THR A 43 -5.19 -23.10 0.65
C THR A 43 -5.22 -21.84 1.51
N ILE A 44 -6.03 -20.84 1.15
CA ILE A 44 -6.19 -19.62 1.94
C ILE A 44 -6.97 -19.92 3.21
N THR A 45 -6.35 -19.63 4.34
CA THR A 45 -6.99 -19.58 5.65
C THR A 45 -6.76 -18.23 6.31
N PRO A 46 -7.63 -17.79 7.25
CA PRO A 46 -7.43 -16.52 7.95
C PRO A 46 -6.11 -16.41 8.72
N ASP A 47 -5.53 -17.54 9.13
CA ASP A 47 -4.28 -17.62 9.88
C ASP A 47 -3.03 -17.75 8.99
N LEU A 48 -3.18 -17.94 7.67
CA LEU A 48 -2.08 -18.12 6.73
C LEU A 48 -0.99 -17.04 6.84
N PRO A 49 -1.32 -15.72 6.92
CA PRO A 49 -0.30 -14.68 7.06
C PRO A 49 0.55 -14.85 8.33
N ALA A 50 -0.07 -15.27 9.44
CA ALA A 50 0.63 -15.46 10.71
C ALA A 50 1.54 -16.70 10.68
N VAL A 51 1.10 -17.79 10.05
CA VAL A 51 1.89 -19.00 9.86
C VAL A 51 3.14 -18.71 9.02
N TRP A 52 2.96 -18.06 7.88
CA TRP A 52 4.06 -17.71 6.99
C TRP A 52 5.02 -16.69 7.60
N GLY A 53 4.52 -15.71 8.35
CA GLY A 53 5.36 -14.76 9.09
C GLY A 53 6.30 -15.46 10.08
N ARG A 54 5.81 -16.45 10.84
CA ARG A 54 6.64 -17.24 11.75
C ARG A 54 7.69 -18.07 11.01
N ALA A 55 7.30 -18.73 9.92
CA ALA A 55 8.22 -19.53 9.11
C ALA A 55 9.33 -18.66 8.48
N ALA A 56 8.99 -17.49 7.95
CA ALA A 56 9.95 -16.56 7.37
C ALA A 56 10.96 -16.06 8.42
N LEU A 57 10.51 -15.70 9.62
CA LEU A 57 11.40 -15.30 10.72
C LEU A 57 12.35 -16.42 11.13
N ALA A 58 11.85 -17.66 11.23
CA ALA A 58 12.69 -18.82 11.54
C ALA A 58 13.74 -19.08 10.45
N ALA A 59 13.38 -18.92 9.18
CA ALA A 59 14.30 -19.07 8.05
C ALA A 59 15.33 -17.93 7.92
N ALA A 60 14.99 -16.70 8.33
CA ALA A 60 15.92 -15.58 8.32
C ALA A 60 16.93 -15.61 9.48
N ALA A 61 16.63 -16.37 10.54
CA ALA A 61 17.48 -16.52 11.71
C ALA A 61 18.58 -17.60 11.55
N SER A 62 18.57 -18.35 10.43
CA SER A 62 19.58 -19.37 10.08
C SER A 62 20.67 -18.79 9.19
#